data_AF-A0A1Z4RX93-F1
#
_entry.id   AF-A0A1Z4RX93-F1
#
_cell.length_a   1.000
_cell.length_b   1.000
_cell.length_c   1.000
_cell.angle_alpha   90.00
_cell.angle_beta   90.00
_cell.angle_gamma   90.00
#
_symmetry.space_group_name_H-M   'P 1'
#
loop_
_entity.id
_entity.type
_entity.pdbx_description
1 polymer ?
#
loop_
_entity_poly.entity_id
_entity_poly.type
_entity_poly.pdbx_seq_one_letter_code
_entity_poly.pdbx_strand_id
1 'polypeptide(L)'
;MGEQLELFNIRPAYRVEQPRELMSFEALLKWKARVFKHQQRTLNTPAPEQTSLFEPPRSHCDADTINPFELKLHNAQFYRMKEHQERICIYFIIDNALPLLLYVGETMQTAEQRWNGTHDCKDYVMNYVELHRKYDLETKMCSAFWYDTPKNRTSRLKLESALINRWQSPFNKENWGKYGKPFGKI
;
A
#
# COMPACT_ATOMS: atom_id res chain seq x y z
N MET A 1 -66.42 1.21 0.54
CA MET A 1 -65.18 1.94 0.85
C MET A 1 -64.10 0.91 1.10
N GLY A 2 -63.29 0.60 0.10
CA GLY A 2 -62.14 -0.29 0.23
C GLY A 2 -60.88 0.55 0.15
N GLU A 3 -60.08 0.58 1.21
CA GLU A 3 -58.76 1.21 1.20
C GLU A 3 -57.81 0.36 0.35
N GLN A 4 -57.33 0.96 -0.74
CA GLN A 4 -56.30 0.39 -1.59
C GLN A 4 -54.94 0.66 -0.96
N LEU A 5 -54.25 -0.41 -0.57
CA LEU A 5 -52.88 -0.34 -0.04
C LEU A 5 -51.91 -0.02 -1.18
N GLU A 6 -51.26 1.14 -1.10
CA GLU A 6 -50.18 1.61 -1.98
C GLU A 6 -48.94 0.70 -1.85
N LEU A 7 -48.94 -0.43 -2.57
CA LEU A 7 -47.89 -1.46 -2.53
C LEU A 7 -46.66 -1.14 -3.39
N PHE A 8 -46.61 0.01 -4.07
CA PHE A 8 -45.52 0.36 -4.99
C PHE A 8 -45.02 1.78 -4.78
N ASN A 9 -44.45 2.04 -3.60
CA ASN A 9 -43.43 3.08 -3.49
C ASN A 9 -42.17 2.61 -4.22
N ILE A 10 -42.14 2.86 -5.53
CA ILE A 10 -40.99 2.64 -6.40
C ILE A 10 -39.87 3.56 -5.87
N ARG A 11 -39.01 2.98 -5.03
CA ARG A 11 -37.73 3.61 -4.66
C ARG A 11 -37.02 3.96 -5.96
N PRO A 12 -36.43 5.17 -6.09
CA PRO A 12 -35.77 5.57 -7.31
C PRO A 12 -34.77 4.49 -7.73
N ALA A 13 -34.84 4.13 -9.01
CA ALA A 13 -34.06 3.08 -9.63
C ALA A 13 -32.60 3.12 -9.17
N TYR A 14 -32.02 1.94 -8.92
CA TYR A 14 -30.59 1.74 -8.70
C TYR A 14 -29.81 2.69 -9.59
N ARG A 15 -29.17 3.68 -8.98
CA ARG A 15 -28.24 4.55 -9.68
C ARG A 15 -27.06 3.64 -10.05
N VAL A 16 -27.01 3.19 -11.29
CA VAL A 16 -25.83 2.52 -11.83
C VAL A 16 -24.71 3.53 -11.64
N GLU A 17 -23.78 3.26 -10.71
CA GLU A 17 -22.59 4.09 -10.58
C GLU A 17 -21.93 4.11 -11.95
N GLN A 18 -21.76 5.31 -12.52
CA GLN A 18 -21.10 5.41 -13.81
C GLN A 18 -19.71 4.78 -13.69
N PRO A 19 -19.26 4.02 -14.71
CA PRO A 19 -17.94 3.41 -14.67
C PRO A 19 -16.93 4.51 -14.40
N ARG A 20 -16.30 4.50 -13.22
CA ARG A 20 -15.23 5.43 -12.92
C ARG A 20 -14.14 5.22 -13.94
N GLU A 21 -13.58 6.31 -14.44
CA GLU A 21 -12.54 6.29 -15.46
C GLU A 21 -11.30 5.59 -14.87
N LEU A 22 -11.21 4.28 -15.15
CA LEU A 22 -10.05 3.47 -14.79
C LEU A 22 -8.89 3.87 -15.69
N MET A 23 -7.68 3.84 -15.13
CA MET A 23 -6.46 4.11 -15.88
C MET A 23 -6.39 3.20 -17.12
N SER A 24 -6.13 3.79 -18.30
CA SER A 24 -5.95 3.03 -19.53
C SER A 24 -4.73 2.10 -19.45
N PHE A 25 -4.65 1.11 -20.34
CA PHE A 25 -3.49 0.21 -20.41
C PHE A 25 -2.16 0.96 -20.51
N GLU A 26 -2.05 1.90 -21.46
CA GLU A 26 -0.84 2.70 -21.63
C GLU A 26 -0.52 3.56 -20.40
N ALA A 27 -1.54 4.14 -19.79
CA ALA A 27 -1.36 4.95 -18.60
C ALA A 27 -0.86 4.10 -17.43
N LEU A 28 -1.35 2.86 -17.28
CA LEU A 28 -0.88 1.90 -16.28
C LEU A 28 0.58 1.51 -16.49
N LEU A 29 0.98 1.22 -17.72
CA LEU A 29 2.39 0.91 -18.03
C LEU A 29 3.31 2.10 -17.76
N LYS A 30 2.93 3.31 -18.19
CA LYS A 30 3.67 4.55 -17.92
C LYS A 30 3.77 4.81 -16.42
N TRP A 31 2.69 4.58 -15.69
CA TRP A 31 2.64 4.71 -14.23
C TRP A 31 3.59 3.71 -13.55
N LYS A 32 3.52 2.41 -13.89
CA LYS A 32 4.41 1.36 -13.35
C LYS A 32 5.88 1.71 -13.63
N ALA A 33 6.20 2.13 -14.85
CA ALA A 33 7.56 2.51 -15.25
C ALA A 33 8.10 3.69 -14.44
N ARG A 34 7.26 4.71 -14.13
CA ARG A 34 7.66 5.85 -13.30
C ARG A 34 7.98 5.45 -11.87
N VAL A 35 7.14 4.61 -11.26
CA VAL A 35 7.36 4.08 -9.90
C VAL A 35 8.63 3.23 -9.88
N PHE A 36 8.73 2.28 -10.81
CA PHE A 36 9.88 1.38 -10.94
C PHE A 36 11.19 2.17 -11.09
N LYS A 37 11.24 3.14 -12.01
CA LYS A 37 12.42 3.98 -12.23
C LYS A 37 12.87 4.72 -10.98
N HIS A 38 11.94 5.21 -10.16
CA HIS A 38 12.29 5.83 -8.88
C HIS A 38 12.88 4.80 -7.92
N GLN A 39 12.20 3.67 -7.71
CA GLN A 39 12.62 2.65 -6.75
C GLN A 39 13.96 1.99 -7.11
N GLN A 40 14.21 1.77 -8.40
CA GLN A 40 15.52 1.30 -8.89
C GLN A 40 16.62 2.32 -8.65
N ARG A 41 16.34 3.62 -8.78
CA ARG A 41 17.30 4.66 -8.41
C ARG A 41 17.58 4.65 -6.91
N THR A 42 16.56 4.49 -6.08
CA THR A 42 16.73 4.37 -4.62
C THR A 42 17.59 3.18 -4.24
N LEU A 43 17.43 2.03 -4.91
CA LEU A 43 18.28 0.84 -4.69
C LEU A 43 19.75 1.08 -5.08
N ASN A 44 19.98 1.75 -6.20
CA ASN A 44 21.32 1.98 -6.73
C ASN A 44 22.03 3.20 -6.13
N THR A 45 21.32 4.01 -5.33
CA THR A 45 21.92 5.17 -4.66
C THR A 45 22.34 4.73 -3.26
N PRO A 46 23.65 4.73 -2.94
CA PRO A 46 24.10 4.41 -1.60
C PRO A 46 23.49 5.37 -0.58
N ALA A 47 23.25 4.87 0.63
CA ALA A 47 22.84 5.73 1.73
C ALA A 47 23.86 6.86 1.89
N PRO A 48 23.44 8.12 2.10
CA PRO A 48 24.37 9.20 2.35
C PRO A 48 25.32 8.82 3.50
N GLU A 49 26.62 8.87 3.25
CA GLU A 49 27.61 8.68 4.30
C GLU A 49 27.57 9.89 5.24
N GLN A 50 27.56 9.61 6.55
CA GLN A 50 27.45 10.63 7.57
C GLN A 50 28.72 11.50 7.57
N THR A 51 28.59 12.76 7.15
CA THR A 51 29.69 13.73 7.12
C THR A 51 29.70 14.66 8.34
N SER A 52 28.65 14.64 9.18
CA SER A 52 28.52 15.54 10.33
C SER A 52 28.98 14.89 11.63
N LEU A 53 29.95 15.53 12.28
CA LEU A 53 30.54 15.13 13.56
C LEU A 53 29.59 15.33 14.77
N PHE A 54 28.53 16.13 14.60
CA PHE A 54 27.62 16.54 15.68
C PHE A 54 26.23 15.90 15.58
N GLU A 55 26.01 15.01 14.60
CA GLU A 55 24.75 14.27 14.54
C GLU A 55 24.71 13.15 15.58
N PRO A 56 23.57 12.96 16.26
CA PRO A 56 23.40 11.86 17.19
C PRO A 56 23.65 10.53 16.45
N PRO A 57 24.16 9.49 17.14
CA PRO A 57 24.42 8.19 16.52
C PRO A 57 23.17 7.70 15.79
N ARG A 58 23.37 7.12 14.59
CA ARG A 58 22.28 6.57 13.77
C ARG A 58 21.38 5.71 14.66
N SER A 59 20.11 6.07 14.72
CA SER A 59 19.09 5.26 15.40
C SER A 59 19.16 3.84 14.85
N HIS A 60 19.01 2.81 15.69
CA HIS A 60 18.97 1.40 15.27
C HIS A 60 17.97 1.12 14.14
N CYS A 61 16.96 1.99 13.96
CA CYS A 61 16.05 1.96 12.83
C CYS A 61 16.32 3.13 11.88
N ASP A 62 17.22 2.92 10.92
CA ASP A 62 17.46 3.84 9.82
C ASP A 62 16.62 3.39 8.60
N ALA A 63 15.88 4.33 7.99
CA ALA A 63 15.10 4.03 6.80
C ALA A 63 16.00 3.71 5.59
N ASP A 64 17.24 4.20 5.60
CA ASP A 64 18.17 4.00 4.50
C ASP A 64 18.73 2.57 4.43
N THR A 65 18.71 1.85 5.55
CA THR A 65 19.20 0.47 5.65
C THR A 65 18.13 -0.58 5.40
N ILE A 66 16.85 -0.19 5.38
CA ILE A 66 15.74 -1.13 5.20
C ILE A 66 15.43 -1.27 3.71
N ASN A 67 15.74 -2.44 3.15
CA ASN A 67 15.37 -2.81 1.79
C ASN A 67 14.16 -3.78 1.80
N PRO A 68 12.94 -3.34 1.42
CA PRO A 68 11.76 -4.19 1.41
C PRO A 68 11.87 -5.40 0.47
N PHE A 69 12.69 -5.32 -0.57
CA PHE A 69 12.85 -6.38 -1.58
C PHE A 69 13.79 -7.51 -1.14
N GLU A 70 14.57 -7.31 -0.09
CA GLU A 70 15.44 -8.33 0.53
C GLU A 70 14.76 -9.08 1.69
N LEU A 71 13.61 -8.58 2.13
CA LEU A 71 12.84 -9.20 3.20
C LEU A 71 12.15 -10.48 2.73
N LYS A 72 11.89 -11.39 3.67
CA LYS A 72 11.09 -12.59 3.40
C LYS A 72 9.71 -12.19 2.88
N LEU A 73 9.37 -12.67 1.68
CA LEU A 73 8.06 -12.45 1.08
C LEU A 73 7.04 -13.44 1.65
N HIS A 74 5.85 -12.92 1.89
CA HIS A 74 4.66 -13.62 2.35
C HIS A 74 3.52 -13.38 1.36
N ASN A 75 2.45 -14.17 1.47
CA ASN A 75 1.24 -13.96 0.67
C ASN A 75 0.63 -12.57 0.95
N ALA A 76 0.10 -11.87 -0.05
CA ALA A 76 -0.57 -10.58 0.15
C ALA A 76 -1.80 -10.64 1.08
N GLN A 77 -2.39 -11.83 1.27
CA GLN A 77 -3.48 -12.08 2.23
C GLN A 77 -2.98 -12.45 3.63
N PHE A 78 -1.75 -12.07 4.01
CA PHE A 78 -1.17 -12.34 5.33
C PHE A 78 -2.07 -11.97 6.51
N TYR A 79 -2.94 -10.97 6.35
CA TYR A 79 -3.93 -10.56 7.34
C TYR A 79 -4.99 -11.64 7.65
N ARG A 80 -5.07 -12.71 6.84
CA ARG A 80 -5.90 -13.90 7.07
C ARG A 80 -5.17 -15.02 7.83
N MET A 81 -3.85 -14.90 8.03
CA MET A 81 -3.04 -15.95 8.64
C MET A 81 -2.96 -15.77 10.16
N LYS A 82 -3.22 -16.85 10.91
CA LYS A 82 -3.18 -16.86 12.38
C LYS A 82 -1.76 -16.72 12.95
N GLU A 83 -0.72 -17.01 12.17
CA GLU A 83 0.67 -17.09 12.65
C GLU A 83 1.34 -15.73 12.87
N HIS A 84 0.78 -14.64 12.34
CA HIS A 84 1.32 -13.28 12.53
C HIS A 84 0.68 -12.55 13.72
N GLN A 85 0.39 -13.30 14.78
CA GLN A 85 -0.11 -12.78 16.05
C GLN A 85 0.89 -11.78 16.66
N GLU A 86 0.42 -10.54 16.84
CA GLU A 86 0.83 -9.61 17.91
C GLU A 86 2.20 -8.94 17.83
N ARG A 87 2.93 -9.00 16.70
CA ARG A 87 4.21 -8.28 16.58
C ARG A 87 4.05 -6.95 15.85
N ILE A 88 4.38 -5.87 16.56
CA ILE A 88 4.55 -4.52 16.00
C ILE A 88 5.57 -4.60 14.87
N CYS A 89 5.21 -4.13 13.69
CA CYS A 89 6.09 -4.12 12.53
C CYS A 89 5.77 -2.97 11.58
N ILE A 90 6.70 -2.71 10.67
CA ILE A 90 6.40 -2.04 9.41
C ILE A 90 6.14 -3.14 8.39
N TYR A 91 5.06 -3.01 7.64
CA TYR A 91 4.72 -3.94 6.57
C TYR A 91 4.75 -3.26 5.21
N PHE A 92 5.02 -4.08 4.21
CA PHE A 92 5.22 -3.67 2.84
C PHE A 92 4.29 -4.48 1.94
N ILE A 93 3.68 -3.84 0.94
CA ILE A 93 2.94 -4.52 -0.12
C ILE A 93 3.71 -4.36 -1.43
N ILE A 94 4.00 -5.48 -2.08
CA ILE A 94 4.87 -5.55 -3.24
C ILE A 94 4.13 -6.28 -4.38
N ASP A 95 4.17 -5.74 -5.59
CA ASP A 95 3.97 -6.57 -6.79
C ASP A 95 5.34 -7.16 -7.14
N ASN A 96 5.48 -8.48 -7.11
CA ASN A 96 6.74 -9.18 -7.37
C ASN A 96 6.88 -9.61 -8.84
N ALA A 97 5.85 -9.41 -9.68
CA ALA A 97 5.96 -9.66 -11.12
C ALA A 97 6.87 -8.61 -11.78
N LEU A 98 6.72 -7.35 -11.36
CA LEU A 98 7.68 -6.27 -11.55
C LEU A 98 7.93 -5.71 -10.14
N PRO A 99 9.12 -5.89 -9.52
CA PRO A 99 9.34 -5.61 -8.10
C PRO A 99 9.06 -4.14 -7.78
N LEU A 100 7.82 -3.88 -7.38
CA LEU A 100 7.25 -2.58 -7.13
C LEU A 100 6.75 -2.54 -5.70
N LEU A 101 7.32 -1.66 -4.89
CA LEU A 101 6.77 -1.38 -3.57
C LEU A 101 5.55 -0.47 -3.75
N LEU A 102 4.37 -1.01 -3.45
CA LEU A 102 3.09 -0.34 -3.67
C LEU A 102 2.63 0.42 -2.42
N TYR A 103 2.89 -0.12 -1.23
CA TYR A 103 2.45 0.47 0.03
C TYR A 103 3.44 0.17 1.16
N VAL A 104 3.58 1.12 2.09
CA VAL A 104 4.26 1.00 3.37
C VAL A 104 3.25 1.35 4.45
N GLY A 105 3.16 0.54 5.50
CA GLY A 105 2.28 0.80 6.63
C GLY A 105 2.89 0.38 7.95
N GLU A 106 2.54 1.06 9.02
CA GLU A 106 2.78 0.58 10.37
C GLU A 106 1.70 -0.41 10.80
N THR A 107 1.93 -1.20 11.85
CA THR A 107 0.81 -1.88 12.49
C THR A 107 1.06 -2.09 13.99
N MET A 108 0.07 -1.71 14.79
CA MET A 108 -0.03 -2.04 16.23
C MET A 108 -1.13 -3.08 16.52
N GLN A 109 -1.89 -3.47 15.50
CA GLN A 109 -3.19 -4.12 15.67
C GLN A 109 -3.10 -5.63 15.42
N THR A 110 -3.96 -6.38 16.10
CA THR A 110 -4.16 -7.80 15.84
C THR A 110 -4.70 -8.02 14.42
N ALA A 111 -4.52 -9.22 13.87
CA ALA A 111 -5.06 -9.57 12.54
C ALA A 111 -6.59 -9.37 12.43
N GLU A 112 -7.32 -9.44 13.55
CA GLU A 112 -8.77 -9.25 13.64
C GLU A 112 -9.19 -7.77 13.57
N GLN A 113 -8.48 -6.89 14.27
CA GLN A 113 -8.69 -5.44 14.16
C GLN A 113 -8.37 -4.92 12.74
N ARG A 114 -7.44 -5.60 12.04
CA ARG A 114 -7.12 -5.39 10.63
C ARG A 114 -8.22 -5.84 9.66
N TRP A 115 -9.11 -6.75 10.05
CA TRP A 115 -10.22 -7.23 9.21
C TRP A 115 -11.45 -6.33 9.28
N ASN A 116 -11.75 -5.78 10.46
CA ASN A 116 -12.92 -4.94 10.71
C ASN A 116 -12.68 -3.43 10.49
N GLY A 117 -11.43 -3.00 10.34
CA GLY A 117 -11.09 -1.62 10.00
C GLY A 117 -11.21 -1.33 8.50
N THR A 118 -11.68 -0.13 8.13
CA THR A 118 -11.63 0.38 6.76
C THR A 118 -10.18 0.62 6.34
N HIS A 119 -9.53 -0.41 5.78
CA HIS A 119 -8.17 -0.30 5.28
C HIS A 119 -8.16 0.15 3.83
N ASP A 120 -7.95 1.46 3.61
CA ASP A 120 -7.80 2.06 2.27
C ASP A 120 -6.79 1.27 1.38
N CYS A 121 -5.72 0.72 1.98
CA CYS A 121 -4.74 -0.11 1.27
C CYS A 121 -5.35 -1.37 0.62
N LYS A 122 -6.34 -2.01 1.26
CA LYS A 122 -6.98 -3.22 0.74
C LYS A 122 -7.73 -2.90 -0.56
N ASP A 123 -8.48 -1.81 -0.57
CA ASP A 123 -9.21 -1.36 -1.76
C ASP A 123 -8.23 -1.06 -2.90
N TYR A 124 -7.11 -0.37 -2.63
CA TYR A 124 -6.10 -0.12 -3.67
C TYR A 124 -5.48 -1.39 -4.23
N VAL A 125 -5.17 -2.38 -3.39
CA VAL A 125 -4.62 -3.68 -3.83
C VAL A 125 -5.62 -4.44 -4.69
N MET A 126 -6.89 -4.47 -4.29
CA MET A 126 -7.95 -5.13 -5.07
C MET A 126 -8.11 -4.47 -6.43
N ASN A 127 -8.21 -3.14 -6.47
CA ASN A 127 -8.39 -2.41 -7.72
C ASN A 127 -7.15 -2.53 -8.63
N TYR A 128 -5.96 -2.58 -8.05
CA TYR A 128 -4.72 -2.86 -8.78
C TYR A 128 -4.78 -4.22 -9.47
N VAL A 129 -5.11 -5.29 -8.74
CA VAL A 129 -5.21 -6.66 -9.27
C VAL A 129 -6.31 -6.76 -10.32
N GLU A 130 -7.47 -6.16 -10.08
CA GLU A 130 -8.58 -6.16 -11.04
C GLU A 130 -8.22 -5.44 -12.34
N LEU A 131 -7.55 -4.29 -12.26
CA LEU A 131 -7.09 -3.59 -13.45
C LEU A 131 -6.05 -4.38 -14.24
N HIS A 132 -5.14 -5.09 -13.57
CA HIS A 132 -4.18 -5.95 -14.24
C HIS A 132 -4.85 -7.14 -14.91
N ARG A 133 -5.82 -7.78 -14.25
CA ARG A 133 -6.63 -8.85 -14.87
C ARG A 133 -7.39 -8.36 -16.10
N LYS A 134 -7.97 -7.16 -16.06
CA LYS A 134 -8.67 -6.56 -17.21
C LYS A 134 -7.76 -6.41 -18.43
N TYR A 135 -6.48 -6.15 -18.22
CA TYR A 135 -5.50 -5.96 -19.29
C TYR A 135 -4.58 -7.17 -19.52
N ASP A 136 -4.90 -8.32 -18.93
CA ASP A 136 -4.10 -9.55 -19.01
C ASP A 136 -2.60 -9.33 -18.63
N LEU A 137 -2.38 -8.51 -17.60
CA LEU A 137 -1.06 -8.24 -17.05
C LEU A 137 -0.78 -9.15 -15.85
N GLU A 138 0.42 -9.72 -15.81
CA GLU A 138 0.87 -10.50 -14.66
C GLU A 138 0.99 -9.62 -13.41
N THR A 139 0.53 -10.15 -12.27
CA THR A 139 0.73 -9.57 -10.94
C THR A 139 1.05 -10.67 -9.94
N LYS A 140 2.01 -10.40 -9.06
CA LYS A 140 2.37 -11.30 -7.96
C LYS A 140 2.35 -10.51 -6.66
N MET A 141 1.16 -10.34 -6.11
CA MET A 141 1.00 -9.59 -4.87
C MET A 141 1.61 -10.34 -3.69
N CYS A 142 2.59 -9.71 -3.05
CA CYS A 142 3.28 -10.20 -1.88
C CYS A 142 3.22 -9.17 -0.74
N SER A 143 3.49 -9.64 0.47
CA SER A 143 3.75 -8.79 1.62
C SER A 143 5.12 -9.09 2.23
N ALA A 144 5.71 -8.12 2.91
CA ALA A 144 6.94 -8.31 3.67
C ALA A 144 6.84 -7.56 5.00
N PHE A 145 7.61 -8.00 6.00
CA PHE A 145 7.55 -7.46 7.36
C PHE A 145 8.94 -7.15 7.90
N TRP A 146 9.07 -5.95 8.47
CA TRP A 146 10.22 -5.54 9.27
C TRP A 146 9.80 -5.47 10.73
N TYR A 147 10.32 -6.40 11.55
CA TYR A 147 9.94 -6.54 12.96
C TYR A 147 10.82 -5.75 13.92
N ASP A 148 12.02 -5.33 13.51
CA ASP A 148 12.94 -4.55 14.33
C ASP A 148 12.56 -3.06 14.32
N THR A 149 11.38 -2.77 14.88
CA THR A 149 10.78 -1.44 14.88
C THR A 149 10.86 -0.78 16.25
N PRO A 150 10.89 0.56 16.32
CA PRO A 150 10.88 1.26 17.60
C PRO A 150 9.66 0.86 18.44
N LYS A 151 9.81 0.70 19.76
CA LYS A 151 8.68 0.45 20.66
C LYS A 151 7.73 1.65 20.81
N ASN A 152 8.26 2.86 20.63
CA ASN A 152 7.48 4.10 20.69
C ASN A 152 6.71 4.33 19.36
N ARG A 153 5.40 4.60 19.44
CA ARG A 153 4.56 4.82 18.25
C ARG A 153 5.02 6.00 17.42
N THR A 154 5.38 7.12 18.04
CA THR A 154 5.87 8.32 17.34
C THR A 154 7.13 8.01 16.55
N SER A 155 8.09 7.28 17.12
CA SER A 155 9.29 6.86 16.40
C SER A 155 8.98 5.91 15.24
N ARG A 156 7.98 5.02 15.38
CA ARG A 156 7.54 4.16 14.26
C ARG A 156 6.89 4.94 13.13
N LEU A 157 6.00 5.88 13.45
CA LEU A 157 5.37 6.72 12.42
C LEU A 157 6.40 7.57 11.69
N LYS A 158 7.46 8.02 12.38
CA LYS A 158 8.60 8.68 11.75
C LYS A 158 9.34 7.73 10.79
N LEU A 159 9.61 6.49 11.21
CA LEU A 159 10.23 5.48 10.36
C LEU A 159 9.36 5.16 9.13
N GLU A 160 8.06 4.93 9.33
CA GLU A 160 7.09 4.72 8.26
C GLU A 160 7.10 5.89 7.26
N SER A 161 6.99 7.12 7.74
CA SER A 161 7.04 8.32 6.90
C SER A 161 8.35 8.44 6.13
N ALA A 162 9.49 8.15 6.78
CA ALA A 162 10.80 8.14 6.11
C ALA A 162 10.86 7.08 4.99
N LEU A 163 10.33 5.89 5.23
CA LEU A 163 10.24 4.82 4.23
C LEU A 163 9.30 5.18 3.08
N ILE A 164 8.13 5.78 3.36
CA ILE A 164 7.19 6.27 2.34
C ILE A 164 7.86 7.30 1.44
N ASN A 165 8.63 8.23 2.02
CA ASN A 165 9.32 9.27 1.27
C ASN A 165 10.51 8.73 0.46
N ARG A 166 11.27 7.79 1.03
CA ARG A 166 12.43 7.15 0.37
C ARG A 166 11.99 6.31 -0.84
N TRP A 167 11.01 5.45 -0.64
CA TRP A 167 10.56 4.48 -1.65
C TRP A 167 9.45 4.99 -2.56
N GLN A 168 8.79 6.08 -2.17
CA GLN A 168 7.68 6.70 -2.89
C GLN A 168 6.59 5.70 -3.28
N SER A 169 6.17 4.91 -2.29
CA SER A 169 5.09 3.94 -2.46
C SER A 169 3.80 4.63 -2.90
N PRO A 170 3.24 4.28 -4.07
CA PRO A 170 2.19 5.07 -4.70
C PRO A 170 0.80 4.94 -4.06
N PHE A 171 0.56 3.93 -3.20
CA PHE A 171 -0.73 3.80 -2.51
C PHE A 171 -0.78 4.64 -1.23
N ASN A 172 0.37 5.09 -0.73
CA ASN A 172 0.46 6.03 0.38
C ASN A 172 0.01 7.43 -0.09
N LYS A 173 -0.83 8.09 0.72
CA LYS A 173 -1.49 9.37 0.41
C LYS A 173 -0.48 10.47 0.11
N GLU A 174 0.66 10.42 0.79
CA GLU A 174 1.81 11.28 0.67
C GLU A 174 2.33 11.37 -0.78
N ASN A 175 2.20 10.29 -1.56
CA ASN A 175 2.71 10.21 -2.92
C ASN A 175 1.64 10.43 -4.01
N TRP A 176 0.38 10.70 -3.64
CA TRP A 176 -0.71 10.90 -4.61
C TRP A 176 -0.52 12.15 -5.47
N GLY A 177 0.11 13.21 -4.95
CA GLY A 177 0.47 14.37 -5.77
C GLY A 177 1.43 14.02 -6.92
N LYS A 178 2.24 12.96 -6.75
CA LYS A 178 3.22 12.51 -7.75
C LYS A 178 2.67 11.46 -8.71
N TYR A 179 1.88 10.52 -8.21
CA TYR A 179 1.42 9.37 -9.00
C TYR A 179 -0.08 9.41 -9.33
N GLY A 180 -0.82 10.41 -8.84
CA GLY A 180 -2.27 10.44 -8.83
C GLY A 180 -2.85 9.55 -7.73
N LYS A 181 -4.17 9.58 -7.55
CA LYS A 181 -4.89 8.56 -6.80
C LYS A 181 -5.05 7.35 -7.73
N PRO A 182 -4.24 6.28 -7.56
CA PRO A 182 -4.00 5.34 -8.65
C PRO A 182 -5.26 4.54 -9.04
N PHE A 183 -6.16 4.30 -8.09
CA PHE A 183 -7.43 3.61 -8.33
C PHE A 183 -8.58 4.31 -7.61
N GLY A 184 -9.70 4.58 -8.30
CA GLY A 184 -10.95 4.97 -7.65
C GLY A 184 -11.51 3.80 -6.84
N LYS A 185 -12.38 4.03 -5.83
CA LYS A 185 -13.14 2.91 -5.25
C LYS A 185 -13.99 2.30 -6.37
N ILE A 186 -14.01 0.98 -6.47
CA ILE A 186 -14.92 0.26 -7.35
C ILE A 186 -16.30 0.23 -6.68
#